data_AF-A0A3S4QTI4-F1
#
_entry.id   AF-A0A3S4QTI4-F1
#
_cell.length_a   1.000
_cell.length_b   1.000
_cell.length_c   1.000
_cell.angle_alpha   90.00
_cell.angle_beta   90.00
_cell.angle_gamma   90.00
#
_symmetry.space_group_name_H-M   'P 1'
#
loop_
_entity.id
_entity.type
_entity.pdbx_description
1 polymer ?
#
loop_
_entity_poly.entity_id
_entity_poly.type
_entity_poly.pdbx_seq_one_letter_code
_entity_poly.pdbx_strand_id
1 'polypeptide(L)'
;MMYIGHNSIFCLKAFLDGWHFRNPKHIDNSEILIEFTDWIQEKFNIDRYSVSWDKLLFFLYQDEEIALNNFFLNFNQFLQERNQ
;
A
#
# COMPACT_ATOMS: atom_id res chain seq x y z
N MET A 1 10.48 9.27 18.94
CA MET A 1 9.10 9.73 19.23
C MET A 1 8.26 9.46 17.99
N MET A 2 7.54 8.34 17.94
CA MET A 2 6.70 7.97 16.79
C MET A 2 5.26 8.36 17.14
N TYR A 3 4.82 9.51 16.64
CA TYR A 3 3.44 9.98 16.80
C TYR A 3 2.55 9.14 15.89
N ILE A 4 1.89 8.12 16.44
CA ILE A 4 0.90 7.28 15.76
C ILE A 4 -0.47 8.01 15.72
N GLY A 5 -0.45 9.32 15.45
CA GLY A 5 -1.65 10.17 15.44
C GLY A 5 -1.89 10.90 14.13
N HIS A 6 -0.99 10.77 13.15
CA HIS A 6 -1.15 11.39 11.84
C HIS A 6 -1.70 10.36 10.84
N ASN A 7 -2.77 10.72 10.14
CA ASN A 7 -3.33 9.92 9.04
C ASN A 7 -2.31 9.91 7.90
N SER A 8 -1.40 8.94 7.94
CA SER A 8 -0.22 8.90 7.09
C SER A 8 -0.07 7.53 6.43
N ILE A 9 -0.02 7.54 5.09
CA ILE A 9 0.28 6.37 4.29
C ILE A 9 1.63 5.73 4.67
N PHE A 10 2.63 6.55 5.02
CA PHE A 10 3.94 6.07 5.44
C PHE A 10 3.91 5.43 6.83
N CYS A 11 3.10 5.94 7.76
CA CYS A 11 2.89 5.30 9.05
C CYS A 11 2.25 3.91 8.89
N LEU A 12 1.28 3.77 7.98
CA LEU A 12 0.69 2.46 7.65
C LEU A 12 1.74 1.51 7.08
N LYS A 13 2.57 1.96 6.13
CA LYS A 13 3.67 1.16 5.58
C LYS A 13 4.62 0.65 6.67
N ALA A 14 5.09 1.56 7.52
CA ALA A 14 6.00 1.22 8.62
C ALA A 14 5.38 0.22 9.61
N PHE A 15 4.08 0.35 9.89
CA PHE A 15 3.35 -0.60 10.72
C PHE A 15 3.28 -2.00 10.08
N LEU A 16 2.91 -2.08 8.80
CA LEU A 16 2.80 -3.35 8.07
C LEU A 16 4.16 -4.04 7.92
N ASP A 17 5.22 -3.27 7.63
CA ASP A 17 6.58 -3.78 7.58
C ASP A 17 7.02 -4.34 8.93
N GLY A 18 6.83 -3.58 10.01
CA GLY A 18 7.15 -4.02 11.37
C GLY A 18 6.35 -5.25 11.80
N TRP A 19 5.09 -5.37 11.35
CA TRP A 19 4.26 -6.55 11.58
C TRP A 19 4.80 -7.77 10.82
N HIS A 20 5.17 -7.61 9.55
CA HIS A 20 5.74 -8.67 8.73
C HIS A 20 7.06 -9.19 9.32
N PHE A 21 7.96 -8.30 9.73
CA PHE A 21 9.24 -8.68 10.37
C PHE A 21 9.04 -9.48 11.67
N ARG A 22 7.98 -9.20 12.44
CA ARG A 22 7.67 -9.97 13.66
C ARG A 22 7.06 -11.34 13.40
N ASN A 23 6.38 -11.52 12.26
CA ASN A 23 5.65 -12.75 11.94
C ASN A 23 6.01 -13.31 10.55
N PRO A 24 7.26 -13.76 10.33
CA PRO A 24 7.75 -14.18 9.02
C PRO A 24 7.06 -15.44 8.44
N LYS A 25 6.24 -16.14 9.24
CA LYS A 25 5.48 -17.31 8.78
C LYS A 25 4.21 -16.95 7.99
N HIS A 26 3.80 -15.67 7.98
CA HIS A 26 2.65 -15.16 7.19
C HIS A 26 3.14 -14.49 5.90
N ILE A 27 3.67 -15.31 4.99
CA ILE A 27 4.23 -14.87 3.70
C ILE A 27 3.13 -14.32 2.75
N ASP A 28 1.88 -14.74 2.92
CA ASP A 28 0.73 -14.29 2.09
C ASP A 28 0.59 -12.77 2.02
N ASN A 29 0.82 -12.07 3.14
CA ASN A 29 0.61 -10.63 3.22
C ASN A 29 1.68 -9.81 2.48
N SER A 30 2.87 -10.37 2.24
CA SER A 30 3.90 -9.68 1.46
C SER A 30 3.66 -9.80 -0.04
N GLU A 31 3.23 -10.97 -0.51
CA GLU A 31 2.96 -11.22 -1.93
C GLU A 31 1.76 -10.40 -2.41
N ILE A 32 0.67 -10.36 -1.62
CA ILE A 32 -0.51 -9.57 -1.96
C ILE A 32 -0.24 -8.06 -2.07
N LEU A 33 0.72 -7.52 -1.30
CA LEU A 33 1.11 -6.11 -1.39
C LEU A 33 2.02 -5.82 -2.59
N ILE A 34 2.76 -6.81 -3.08
CA ILE A 34 3.50 -6.73 -4.35
C ILE A 34 2.51 -6.72 -5.50
N GLU A 35 1.58 -7.67 -5.55
CA GLU A 35 0.53 -7.69 -6.58
C GLU A 35 -0.32 -6.42 -6.56
N PHE A 36 -0.64 -5.89 -5.38
CA PHE A 36 -1.34 -4.63 -5.26
C PHE A 36 -0.54 -3.45 -5.83
N THR A 37 0.79 -3.47 -5.69
CA THR A 37 1.67 -2.45 -6.28
C THR A 37 1.59 -2.50 -7.81
N ASP A 38 1.65 -3.69 -8.39
CA ASP A 38 1.52 -3.89 -9.85
C ASP A 38 0.14 -3.43 -10.34
N TRP A 39 -0.93 -3.78 -9.62
CA TRP A 39 -2.29 -3.37 -9.94
C TRP A 39 -2.48 -1.84 -9.94
N ILE A 40 -1.88 -1.12 -8.99
CA ILE A 40 -1.89 0.35 -8.98
C ILE A 40 -1.19 0.89 -10.24
N GLN A 41 -0.03 0.34 -10.60
CA GLN A 41 0.72 0.79 -11.77
C GLN A 41 -0.09 0.61 -13.06
N GLU A 42 -0.75 -0.53 -13.21
CA GLU A 42 -1.63 -0.81 -14.36
C GLU A 42 -2.84 0.13 -14.37
N LYS A 43 -3.54 0.27 -13.23
CA LYS A 43 -4.74 1.10 -13.11
C LYS A 43 -4.51 2.57 -13.47
N PHE A 44 -3.38 3.12 -13.04
CA PHE A 44 -3.06 4.53 -13.26
C PHE A 44 -2.10 4.76 -14.45
N ASN A 45 -1.80 3.71 -15.22
CA ASN A 45 -0.88 3.75 -16.36
C ASN A 45 0.46 4.42 -16.01
N ILE A 46 0.99 4.07 -14.84
CA ILE A 46 2.29 4.54 -14.36
C ILE A 46 3.34 3.60 -14.92
N ASP A 47 4.40 4.14 -15.53
CA ASP A 47 5.54 3.34 -15.94
C ASP A 47 6.05 2.49 -14.77
N ARG A 48 6.40 1.23 -15.03
CA ARG A 48 6.81 0.26 -13.99
C ARG A 48 8.14 0.67 -13.34
N TYR A 49 8.08 1.64 -12.45
CA TYR A 49 9.17 2.01 -11.57
C TYR A 49 9.15 1.08 -10.36
N SER A 50 10.33 0.61 -9.92
CA SER A 50 10.43 -0.20 -8.70
C SER A 50 10.26 0.70 -7.46
N VAL A 51 9.01 1.05 -7.16
CA VAL A 51 8.62 1.85 -5.99
C VAL A 51 7.48 1.16 -5.27
N SER A 52 7.46 1.26 -3.95
CA SER A 52 6.44 0.65 -3.11
C SER A 52 5.09 1.37 -3.23
N TRP A 53 3.99 0.65 -2.99
CA TRP A 53 2.62 1.18 -3.06
C TRP A 53 2.40 2.48 -2.29
N ASP A 54 3.04 2.67 -1.13
CA ASP A 54 2.92 3.89 -0.32
C ASP A 54 3.49 5.11 -1.05
N LYS A 55 4.63 4.93 -1.72
CA LYS A 55 5.26 5.99 -2.54
C LYS A 55 4.48 6.27 -3.81
N LEU A 56 3.91 5.25 -4.45
CA LEU A 56 3.05 5.42 -5.63
C LEU A 56 1.79 6.21 -5.28
N LEU A 57 1.09 5.84 -4.21
CA LEU A 57 -0.12 6.53 -3.78
C LEU A 57 0.20 7.96 -3.34
N PHE A 58 1.29 8.18 -2.60
CA PHE A 58 1.71 9.54 -2.25
C PHE A 58 2.07 10.36 -3.50
N PHE A 59 2.73 9.77 -4.49
CA PHE A 59 3.04 10.46 -5.75
C PHE A 59 1.77 10.89 -6.50
N LEU A 60 0.74 10.03 -6.51
CA LEU A 60 -0.55 10.30 -7.16
C LEU A 60 -1.37 11.39 -6.46
N TYR A 61 -1.43 11.35 -5.13
CA TYR A 61 -2.35 12.20 -4.35
C TYR A 61 -1.68 13.41 -3.68
N GLN A 62 -0.35 13.40 -3.54
CA GLN A 62 0.48 14.46 -2.94
C GLN A 62 0.10 14.89 -1.50
N ASP A 63 -0.73 14.09 -0.83
CA ASP A 63 -1.19 14.29 0.53
C ASP A 63 -1.25 12.93 1.23
N GLU A 64 -0.72 12.84 2.45
CA GLU A 64 -0.58 11.57 3.14
C GLU A 64 -1.91 10.98 3.63
N GLU A 65 -2.85 11.83 4.02
CA GLU A 65 -4.17 11.41 4.50
C GLU A 65 -5.05 10.97 3.33
N ILE A 66 -5.04 11.74 2.24
CA ILE A 66 -5.74 11.37 1.00
C ILE A 66 -5.15 10.07 0.43
N ALA A 67 -3.83 9.93 0.40
CA ALA A 67 -3.18 8.70 -0.03
C ALA A 67 -3.58 7.50 0.84
N LEU A 68 -3.65 7.69 2.17
CA LEU A 68 -4.09 6.65 3.11
C LEU A 68 -5.55 6.24 2.88
N ASN A 69 -6.46 7.19 2.71
CA ASN A 69 -7.86 6.88 2.42
C ASN A 69 -8.01 6.13 1.08
N ASN A 70 -7.25 6.57 0.06
CA ASN A 70 -7.25 5.91 -1.23
C ASN A 70 -6.57 4.54 -1.21
N PHE A 71 -5.64 4.27 -0.30
CA PHE A 71 -5.11 2.92 -0.09
C PHE A 71 -6.26 1.94 0.19
N PHE A 72 -7.12 2.23 1.17
CA PHE A 72 -8.20 1.31 1.52
C PHE A 72 -9.23 1.13 0.40
N LEU A 73 -9.56 2.20 -0.33
CA LEU A 73 -10.47 2.12 -1.47
C LEU A 73 -9.89 1.25 -2.60
N ASN A 74 -8.65 1.53 -3.00
CA ASN A 74 -7.98 0.78 -4.07
C ASN A 74 -7.70 -0.67 -3.66
N PHE A 75 -7.28 -0.90 -2.41
CA PHE A 75 -7.00 -2.24 -1.92
C PHE A 75 -8.27 -3.10 -1.85
N ASN A 76 -9.39 -2.53 -1.40
CA ASN A 76 -10.68 -3.23 -1.43
C ASN A 76 -11.11 -3.58 -2.85
N GLN A 77 -10.95 -2.65 -3.81
CA GLN A 77 -11.26 -2.92 -5.21
C GLN A 77 -10.37 -4.03 -5.78
N PHE A 78 -9.05 -3.96 -5.54
CA PHE A 78 -8.10 -4.99 -5.93
C PHE A 78 -8.50 -6.37 -5.39
N LEU A 79 -8.88 -6.47 -4.10
CA LEU A 79 -9.34 -7.72 -3.50
C LEU A 79 -10.65 -8.23 -4.13
N GLN A 80 -11.55 -7.34 -4.54
CA GLN A 80 -12.78 -7.73 -5.23
C GLN A 80 -12.49 -8.31 -6.62
N GLU A 81 -11.59 -7.68 -7.38
CA GLU A 81 -11.18 -8.13 -8.71
C GLU A 81 -10.38 -9.43 -8.66
N ARG A 82 -9.54 -9.62 -7.63
CA ARG A 82 -8.75 -10.85 -7.42
C ARG A 82 -9.60 -12.07 -7.05
N ASN A 83 -10.74 -11.87 -6.39
CA ASN A 83 -11.63 -12.96 -5.95
C ASN A 83 -12.72 -13.33 -6.97
N GLN A 84 -12.71 -12.72 -8.17
CA GLN A 84 -13.55 -13.07 -9.32
C GLN A 84 -12.85 -14.08 -10.22
#